data_AF-A0A3A5WAA0-F1
#
_entry.id   AF-A0A3A5WAA0-F1
#
_cell.length_a   1.000
_cell.length_b   1.000
_cell.length_c   1.000
_cell.angle_alpha   90.00
_cell.angle_beta   90.00
_cell.angle_gamma   90.00
#
_symmetry.space_group_name_H-M   'P 1'
#
loop_
_entity.id
_entity.type
_entity.pdbx_description
1 polymer ?
#
loop_
_entity_poly.entity_id
_entity_poly.type
_entity_poly.pdbx_seq_one_letter_code
_entity_poly.pdbx_strand_id
1 'polypeptide(L)'
;MKMINIAGAGVRGLSCALYLLNQGYNVTIYEIRQEIGNPTRSPGIIKQLSQDFVAKTVAKKSSYGWAFRREWFEKELAKQVVDSGGKILLKQKSPPDSINCTGGKTTSPGWPLQGTQLELATWSGGITIKKDIPKEFKLDNMSEDRFAFERGDGLVECWIRGNLPRPTQGWLEIMQGEHPFNPEEVSADKAITEGEDLAKNLIHSLREVS
;
A
#
# COMPACT_ATOMS: atom_id res chain seq x y z
N MET A 1 -14.89 -7.49 25.34
CA MET A 1 -13.80 -7.60 24.34
C MET A 1 -13.05 -6.29 24.28
N LYS A 2 -11.72 -6.31 24.37
CA LYS A 2 -10.88 -5.11 24.31
C LYS A 2 -10.92 -4.52 22.90
N MET A 3 -11.14 -3.22 22.80
CA MET A 3 -11.04 -2.49 21.54
C MET A 3 -9.58 -2.17 21.25
N ILE A 4 -9.13 -2.44 20.02
CA ILE A 4 -7.79 -2.14 19.54
C ILE A 4 -7.88 -1.02 18.52
N ASN A 5 -7.07 0.03 18.73
CA ASN A 5 -6.97 1.17 17.84
C ASN A 5 -5.75 1.02 16.92
N ILE A 6 -5.88 1.34 15.64
CA ILE A 6 -4.80 1.29 14.64
C ILE A 6 -4.66 2.67 14.00
N ALA A 7 -3.42 3.14 13.86
CA ALA A 7 -3.09 4.39 13.18
C ALA A 7 -2.65 4.11 11.73
N GLY A 8 -3.38 4.63 10.76
CA GLY A 8 -3.10 4.51 9.33
C GLY A 8 -3.85 3.35 8.67
N ALA A 9 -4.45 3.61 7.51
CA ALA A 9 -5.25 2.68 6.74
C ALA A 9 -4.67 2.41 5.33
N GLY A 10 -3.34 2.37 5.22
CA GLY A 10 -2.68 1.76 4.06
C GLY A 10 -2.71 0.23 4.18
N VAL A 11 -2.16 -0.48 3.18
CA VAL A 11 -2.11 -1.97 3.18
C VAL A 11 -1.62 -2.57 4.50
N ARG A 12 -0.60 -1.97 5.14
CA ARG A 12 -0.09 -2.42 6.44
C ARG A 12 -1.15 -2.37 7.54
N GLY A 13 -1.82 -1.22 7.72
CA GLY A 13 -2.85 -1.04 8.74
C GLY A 13 -4.10 -1.87 8.48
N LEU A 14 -4.51 -2.00 7.21
CA LEU A 14 -5.65 -2.81 6.81
C LEU A 14 -5.38 -4.31 7.05
N SER A 15 -4.18 -4.80 6.73
CA SER A 15 -3.80 -6.20 6.98
C SER A 15 -3.70 -6.50 8.48
N CYS A 16 -3.14 -5.57 9.25
CA CYS A 16 -3.13 -5.63 10.72
C CYS A 16 -4.54 -5.76 11.29
N ALA A 17 -5.48 -4.92 10.81
CA ALA A 17 -6.87 -4.94 11.24
C ALA A 17 -7.57 -6.26 10.91
N LEU A 18 -7.43 -6.75 9.67
CA LEU A 18 -8.02 -8.01 9.23
C LEU A 18 -7.52 -9.17 10.07
N TYR A 19 -6.22 -9.23 10.36
CA TYR A 19 -5.65 -10.25 11.22
C TYR A 19 -6.30 -10.24 12.61
N LEU A 20 -6.38 -9.07 13.26
CA LEU A 20 -6.97 -8.92 14.59
C LEU A 20 -8.47 -9.26 14.62
N LEU A 21 -9.22 -8.84 13.60
CA LEU A 21 -10.65 -9.17 13.46
C LEU A 21 -10.85 -10.68 13.32
N ASN A 22 -10.03 -11.35 12.52
CA ASN A 22 -10.07 -12.82 12.37
C ASN A 22 -9.73 -13.57 13.67
N GLN A 23 -9.03 -12.92 14.61
CA GLN A 23 -8.74 -13.45 15.94
C GLN A 23 -9.82 -13.07 16.98
N GLY A 24 -10.91 -12.42 16.56
CA GLY A 24 -12.05 -12.08 17.41
C GLY A 24 -11.89 -10.78 18.21
N TYR A 25 -10.95 -9.91 17.86
CA TYR A 25 -10.80 -8.60 18.50
C TYR A 25 -11.67 -7.53 17.83
N ASN A 26 -12.10 -6.55 18.60
CA ASN A 26 -12.76 -5.35 18.05
C ASN A 26 -11.71 -4.35 17.59
N VAL A 27 -11.82 -3.86 16.35
CA VAL A 27 -10.81 -2.98 15.75
C VAL A 27 -11.43 -1.66 15.27
N THR A 28 -10.76 -0.54 15.58
CA THR A 28 -11.00 0.76 14.94
C THR A 28 -9.71 1.26 14.30
N ILE A 29 -9.75 1.53 12.99
CA ILE A 29 -8.67 2.18 12.26
C ILE A 29 -8.94 3.68 12.19
N TYR A 30 -7.91 4.47 12.46
CA TYR A 30 -7.92 5.93 12.31
C TYR A 30 -7.03 6.31 11.14
N GLU A 31 -7.58 7.02 10.19
CA GLU A 31 -6.92 7.45 8.98
C GLU A 31 -7.05 8.96 8.84
N ILE A 32 -5.94 9.63 8.58
CA ILE A 32 -5.87 11.08 8.46
C ILE A 32 -6.27 11.56 7.06
N ARG A 33 -6.16 10.68 6.07
CA ARG A 33 -6.54 10.95 4.68
C ARG A 33 -8.05 11.12 4.56
N GLN A 34 -8.45 11.83 3.50
CA GLN A 34 -9.85 12.03 3.14
C GLN A 34 -10.52 10.74 2.67
N GLU A 35 -9.78 9.82 2.04
CA GLU A 35 -10.27 8.53 1.57
C GLU A 35 -9.19 7.44 1.64
N ILE A 36 -9.61 6.18 1.59
CA ILE A 36 -8.71 5.03 1.47
C ILE A 36 -8.23 4.90 0.03
N GLY A 37 -6.95 4.54 -0.15
CA GLY A 37 -6.36 4.32 -1.46
C GLY A 37 -5.89 5.58 -2.19
N ASN A 38 -6.16 6.79 -1.68
CA ASN A 38 -5.76 8.04 -2.34
C ASN A 38 -5.16 9.04 -1.33
N PRO A 39 -4.10 9.81 -1.66
CA PRO A 39 -3.27 9.71 -2.86
C PRO A 39 -2.52 8.38 -2.96
N THR A 40 -2.38 7.84 -4.17
CA THR A 40 -1.54 6.67 -4.40
C THR A 40 -0.07 7.07 -4.27
N ARG A 41 0.61 6.46 -3.31
CA ARG A 41 2.05 6.72 -3.03
C ARG A 41 2.88 5.44 -2.96
N SER A 42 2.34 4.32 -3.41
CA SER A 42 3.01 3.02 -3.41
C SER A 42 2.68 2.30 -4.71
N PRO A 43 3.60 1.49 -5.24
CA PRO A 43 3.33 0.74 -6.44
C PRO A 43 2.26 -0.34 -6.21
N GLY A 44 1.53 -0.64 -7.27
CA GLY A 44 0.62 -1.78 -7.34
C GLY A 44 1.31 -3.05 -7.81
N ILE A 45 2.22 -3.62 -7.00
CA ILE A 45 2.85 -4.92 -7.27
C ILE A 45 2.76 -5.87 -6.07
N ILE A 46 2.46 -7.15 -6.32
CA ILE A 46 2.35 -8.20 -5.30
C ILE A 46 2.70 -9.56 -5.90
N LYS A 47 3.39 -10.43 -5.16
CA LYS A 47 3.85 -11.75 -5.64
C LYS A 47 2.68 -12.70 -5.84
N GLN A 48 1.79 -12.77 -4.85
CA GLN A 48 0.62 -13.64 -4.87
C GLN A 48 -0.64 -12.81 -4.67
N LEU A 49 -1.63 -13.02 -5.54
CA LEU A 49 -2.91 -12.35 -5.47
C LEU A 49 -4.02 -13.40 -5.62
N SER A 50 -5.00 -13.39 -4.71
CA SER A 50 -6.15 -14.30 -4.83
C SER A 50 -7.04 -13.88 -6.00
N GLN A 51 -7.75 -14.85 -6.57
CA GLN A 51 -8.57 -14.64 -7.78
C GLN A 51 -9.62 -13.54 -7.61
N ASP A 52 -10.23 -13.44 -6.43
CA ASP A 52 -11.19 -12.38 -6.11
C ASP A 52 -10.60 -10.99 -6.29
N PHE A 53 -9.34 -10.79 -5.89
CA PHE A 53 -8.66 -9.51 -6.05
C PHE A 53 -8.18 -9.26 -7.48
N VAL A 54 -7.88 -10.31 -8.26
CA VAL A 54 -7.46 -10.16 -9.66
C VAL A 54 -8.50 -9.36 -10.44
N ALA A 55 -9.78 -9.75 -10.37
CA ALA A 55 -10.85 -9.05 -11.06
C ALA A 55 -11.09 -7.63 -10.48
N LYS A 56 -11.15 -7.53 -9.15
CA LYS A 56 -11.50 -6.28 -8.45
C LYS A 56 -10.44 -5.19 -8.54
N THR A 57 -9.18 -5.54 -8.84
CA THR A 57 -8.07 -4.59 -8.91
C THR A 57 -7.49 -4.45 -10.32
N VAL A 58 -8.15 -5.09 -11.30
CA VAL A 58 -7.71 -5.18 -12.70
C VAL A 58 -6.26 -5.63 -12.77
N ALA A 59 -5.96 -6.72 -12.06
CA ALA A 59 -4.59 -7.20 -11.96
C ALA A 59 -4.16 -7.92 -13.25
N LYS A 60 -2.89 -7.77 -13.60
CA LYS A 60 -2.25 -8.49 -14.70
C LYS A 60 -1.00 -9.19 -14.20
N LYS A 61 -0.85 -10.46 -14.58
CA LYS A 61 0.28 -11.29 -14.16
C LYS A 61 1.53 -10.95 -14.95
N SER A 62 2.67 -10.92 -14.28
CA SER A 62 4.02 -10.80 -14.84
C SER A 62 4.93 -11.89 -14.25
N SER A 63 6.20 -11.93 -14.68
CA SER A 63 7.20 -12.81 -14.07
C SER A 63 7.54 -12.44 -12.62
N TYR A 64 7.15 -11.24 -12.16
CA TYR A 64 7.42 -10.73 -10.82
C TYR A 64 6.19 -10.77 -9.90
N GLY A 65 5.08 -11.36 -10.36
CA GLY A 65 3.82 -11.45 -9.61
C GLY A 65 2.66 -10.84 -10.37
N TRP A 66 1.95 -9.92 -9.74
CA TRP A 66 0.77 -9.24 -10.26
C TRP A 66 0.94 -7.73 -10.16
N ALA A 67 0.66 -7.04 -11.25
CA ALA A 67 0.54 -5.59 -11.30
C ALA A 67 -0.93 -5.19 -11.29
N PHE A 68 -1.33 -4.24 -10.45
CA PHE A 68 -2.73 -3.92 -10.18
C PHE A 68 -2.93 -2.46 -9.77
N ARG A 69 -4.18 -2.00 -9.69
CA ARG A 69 -4.51 -0.66 -9.19
C ARG A 69 -4.42 -0.64 -7.66
N ARG A 70 -3.33 -0.09 -7.12
CA ARG A 70 -3.04 -0.08 -5.67
C ARG A 70 -4.17 0.52 -4.84
N GLU A 71 -4.78 1.57 -5.33
CA GLU A 71 -5.90 2.26 -4.72
C GLU A 71 -7.15 1.37 -4.62
N TRP A 72 -7.39 0.49 -5.61
CA TRP A 72 -8.53 -0.44 -5.58
C TRP A 72 -8.27 -1.61 -4.63
N PHE A 73 -7.02 -2.06 -4.54
CA PHE A 73 -6.61 -3.06 -3.56
C PHE A 73 -6.80 -2.56 -2.12
N GLU A 74 -6.38 -1.33 -1.80
CA GLU A 74 -6.62 -0.74 -0.47
C GLU A 74 -8.11 -0.58 -0.18
N LYS A 75 -8.92 -0.15 -1.16
CA LYS A 75 -10.37 -0.03 -1.02
C LYS A 75 -11.05 -1.39 -0.77
N GLU A 76 -10.62 -2.45 -1.45
CA GLU A 76 -11.15 -3.79 -1.25
C GLU A 76 -10.77 -4.37 0.12
N LEU A 77 -9.53 -4.16 0.58
CA LEU A 77 -9.14 -4.52 1.94
C LEU A 77 -9.95 -3.76 2.99
N ALA A 78 -10.18 -2.46 2.79
CA ALA A 78 -11.02 -1.65 3.69
C ALA A 78 -12.47 -2.14 3.72
N LYS A 79 -13.02 -2.58 2.58
CA LYS A 79 -14.32 -3.23 2.54
C LYS A 79 -14.33 -4.49 3.40
N GLN A 80 -13.33 -5.36 3.29
CA GLN A 80 -13.23 -6.56 4.12
C GLN A 80 -13.13 -6.24 5.62
N VAL A 81 -12.41 -5.18 6.00
CA VAL A 81 -12.35 -4.73 7.42
C VAL A 81 -13.74 -4.39 7.94
N VAL A 82 -14.52 -3.62 7.18
CA VAL A 82 -15.87 -3.20 7.58
C VAL A 82 -16.85 -4.37 7.57
N ASP A 83 -16.79 -5.23 6.55
CA ASP A 83 -17.62 -6.44 6.45
C ASP A 83 -17.37 -7.40 7.63
N SER A 84 -16.13 -7.44 8.15
CA SER A 84 -15.74 -8.19 9.36
C SER A 84 -16.08 -7.48 10.68
N GLY A 85 -16.80 -6.36 10.65
CA GLY A 85 -17.25 -5.62 11.84
C GLY A 85 -16.26 -4.58 12.38
N GLY A 86 -15.14 -4.35 11.68
CA GLY A 86 -14.20 -3.28 11.99
C GLY A 86 -14.76 -1.90 11.66
N LYS A 87 -14.20 -0.86 12.30
CA LYS A 87 -14.53 0.55 12.02
C LYS A 87 -13.35 1.26 11.39
N ILE A 88 -13.62 2.16 10.45
CA ILE A 88 -12.60 3.03 9.83
C ILE A 88 -13.08 4.48 9.98
N LEU A 89 -12.26 5.30 10.62
CA LEU A 89 -12.53 6.73 10.87
C LEU A 89 -11.55 7.56 10.03
N LEU A 90 -12.08 8.18 8.98
CA LEU A 90 -11.33 9.06 8.08
C LEU A 90 -11.18 10.46 8.67
N LYS A 91 -10.18 11.21 8.20
CA LYS A 91 -9.82 12.55 8.69
C LYS A 91 -9.61 12.66 10.20
N GLN A 92 -9.20 11.56 10.84
CA GLN A 92 -9.06 11.52 12.28
C GLN A 92 -7.67 11.02 12.67
N LYS A 93 -7.02 11.76 13.57
CA LYS A 93 -5.78 11.31 14.19
C LYS A 93 -6.11 10.19 15.20
N SER A 94 -5.26 9.17 15.23
CA SER A 94 -5.39 8.06 16.16
C SER A 94 -5.14 8.49 17.62
N PRO A 95 -5.73 7.79 18.60
CA PRO A 95 -5.32 7.87 20.00
C PRO A 95 -3.82 7.52 20.18
N PRO A 96 -3.15 8.03 21.23
CA PRO A 96 -1.71 7.81 21.46
C PRO A 96 -1.27 6.35 21.63
N ASP A 97 -2.15 5.47 22.09
CA ASP A 97 -1.90 4.05 22.37
C ASP A 97 -2.22 3.12 21.19
N SER A 98 -2.47 3.69 20.00
CA SER A 98 -2.81 2.93 18.80
C SER A 98 -1.61 2.17 18.24
N ILE A 99 -1.85 1.01 17.62
CA ILE A 99 -0.83 0.32 16.83
C ILE A 99 -0.41 1.23 15.67
N ASN A 100 0.88 1.54 15.59
CA ASN A 100 1.40 2.45 14.60
C ASN A 100 1.65 1.75 13.25
N CYS A 101 0.75 1.96 12.30
CA CYS A 101 0.80 1.45 10.94
C CYS A 101 0.95 2.56 9.88
N THR A 102 1.41 3.77 10.26
CA THR A 102 1.46 4.92 9.35
C THR A 102 2.61 4.88 8.33
N GLY A 103 3.56 3.95 8.47
CA GLY A 103 4.72 3.83 7.59
C GLY A 103 5.77 4.92 7.82
N GLY A 104 6.56 5.24 6.78
CA GLY A 104 7.64 6.23 6.81
C GLY A 104 7.48 7.41 5.87
N LYS A 105 6.29 7.60 5.31
CA LYS A 105 6.04 8.60 4.26
C LYS A 105 6.05 10.01 4.85
N THR A 106 6.68 10.97 4.17
CA THR A 106 6.65 12.38 4.55
C THR A 106 5.30 13.02 4.25
N THR A 107 5.06 14.24 4.73
CA THR A 107 3.82 14.97 4.41
C THR A 107 3.74 15.35 2.94
N SER A 108 2.55 15.29 2.36
CA SER A 108 2.26 15.75 1.00
C SER A 108 0.79 16.21 0.89
N PRO A 109 0.38 16.93 -0.18
CA PRO A 109 -1.03 17.23 -0.39
C PRO A 109 -1.88 15.96 -0.36
N GLY A 110 -2.90 15.92 0.51
CA GLY A 110 -3.71 14.72 0.74
C GLY A 110 -3.08 13.69 1.69
N TRP A 111 -1.86 13.90 2.18
CA TRP A 111 -1.16 13.08 3.18
C TRP A 111 -0.62 13.97 4.32
N PRO A 112 -1.47 14.39 5.27
CA PRO A 112 -1.20 15.54 6.12
C PRO A 112 -0.23 15.28 7.29
N LEU A 113 0.07 14.02 7.63
CA LEU A 113 1.04 13.69 8.69
C LEU A 113 2.12 12.75 8.15
N GLN A 114 3.34 13.01 8.61
CA GLN A 114 4.49 12.15 8.36
C GLN A 114 4.37 10.86 9.17
N GLY A 115 4.72 9.74 8.54
CA GLY A 115 4.91 8.46 9.19
C GLY A 115 6.24 8.40 9.95
N THR A 116 6.35 7.51 10.94
CA THR A 116 7.45 7.56 11.91
C THR A 116 8.44 6.41 11.81
N GLN A 117 8.47 5.66 10.70
CA GLN A 117 9.24 4.41 10.59
C GLN A 117 10.13 4.36 9.33
N LEU A 118 11.32 3.73 9.47
CA LEU A 118 12.26 3.32 8.41
C LEU A 118 13.10 4.42 7.74
N GLU A 119 14.32 4.05 7.35
CA GLU A 119 15.11 4.80 6.37
C GLU A 119 14.66 4.39 4.96
N LEU A 120 14.09 5.34 4.22
CA LEU A 120 13.45 5.08 2.93
C LEU A 120 14.06 5.98 1.85
N ALA A 121 14.14 5.45 0.63
CA ALA A 121 14.52 6.22 -0.54
C ALA A 121 13.28 6.87 -1.16
N THR A 122 13.47 8.03 -1.81
CA THR A 122 12.40 8.65 -2.60
C THR A 122 12.28 7.95 -3.95
N TRP A 123 11.04 7.58 -4.30
CA TRP A 123 10.67 7.01 -5.58
C TRP A 123 9.64 7.89 -6.27
N SER A 124 9.83 8.06 -7.57
CA SER A 124 8.93 8.80 -8.45
C SER A 124 8.21 7.81 -9.35
N GLY A 125 6.88 7.90 -9.40
CA GLY A 125 6.02 7.01 -10.16
C GLY A 125 5.19 7.75 -11.20
N GLY A 126 4.81 7.05 -12.27
CA GLY A 126 3.93 7.59 -13.30
C GLY A 126 3.12 6.52 -14.00
N ILE A 127 1.93 6.89 -14.48
CA ILE A 127 1.05 6.02 -15.27
C ILE A 127 1.00 6.51 -16.71
N THR A 128 1.26 5.61 -17.66
CA THR A 128 1.18 5.91 -19.11
C THR A 128 0.56 4.74 -19.88
N ILE A 129 0.40 4.91 -21.18
CA ILE A 129 -0.01 3.83 -22.09
C ILE A 129 1.20 3.04 -22.56
N LYS A 130 1.01 1.75 -22.87
CA LYS A 130 2.08 0.83 -23.28
C LYS A 130 2.97 1.33 -24.43
N LYS A 131 2.41 2.07 -25.39
CA LYS A 131 3.14 2.60 -26.55
C LYS A 131 3.99 3.84 -26.26
N ASP A 132 3.89 4.42 -25.06
CA ASP A 132 4.55 5.68 -24.68
C ASP A 132 5.36 5.52 -23.38
N ILE A 133 5.80 4.30 -23.07
CA ILE A 133 6.74 4.06 -21.98
C ILE A 133 8.06 4.76 -22.31
N PRO A 134 8.65 5.57 -21.40
CA PRO A 134 9.96 6.19 -21.64
C PRO A 134 11.05 5.14 -21.89
N LYS A 135 12.03 5.47 -22.74
CA LYS A 135 13.14 4.56 -23.14
C LYS A 135 13.97 4.02 -21.97
N GLU A 136 13.96 4.73 -20.85
CA GLU A 136 14.60 4.38 -19.60
C GLU A 136 13.97 3.17 -18.90
N PHE A 137 12.73 2.82 -19.26
CA PHE A 137 11.99 1.70 -18.69
C PHE A 137 11.89 0.56 -19.70
N LYS A 138 11.96 -0.66 -19.17
CA LYS A 138 11.61 -1.88 -19.90
C LYS A 138 10.34 -2.45 -19.31
N LEU A 139 9.35 -2.73 -20.16
CA LEU A 139 8.10 -3.33 -19.73
C LEU A 139 8.31 -4.73 -19.14
N ASP A 140 7.56 -5.05 -18.10
CA ASP A 140 7.57 -6.32 -17.38
C ASP A 140 8.97 -6.67 -16.85
N ASN A 141 9.67 -5.64 -16.38
CA ASN A 141 11.01 -5.76 -15.84
C ASN A 141 11.17 -4.95 -14.55
N MET A 142 11.97 -5.50 -13.64
CA MET A 142 12.44 -4.84 -12.43
C MET A 142 13.96 -4.90 -12.42
N SER A 143 14.58 -3.73 -12.44
CA SER A 143 16.01 -3.55 -12.22
C SER A 143 16.24 -2.91 -10.85
N GLU A 144 17.51 -2.69 -10.50
CA GLU A 144 17.89 -2.18 -9.19
C GLU A 144 17.20 -0.87 -8.83
N ASP A 145 17.00 0.05 -9.77
CA ASP A 145 16.53 1.42 -9.52
C ASP A 145 15.16 1.76 -10.11
N ARG A 146 14.58 0.88 -10.93
CA ARG A 146 13.34 1.14 -11.64
C ARG A 146 12.59 -0.13 -12.02
N PHE A 147 11.30 0.01 -12.25
CA PHE A 147 10.47 -1.06 -12.79
C PHE A 147 9.28 -0.48 -13.54
N ALA A 148 8.73 -1.28 -14.45
CA ALA A 148 7.50 -0.94 -15.17
C ALA A 148 6.67 -2.19 -15.42
N PHE A 149 5.38 -2.14 -15.05
CA PHE A 149 4.47 -3.26 -15.23
C PHE A 149 3.14 -2.82 -15.83
N GLU A 150 2.63 -3.62 -16.77
CA GLU A 150 1.31 -3.42 -17.34
C GLU A 150 0.24 -3.95 -16.39
N ARG A 151 -0.82 -3.17 -16.16
CA ARG A 151 -2.00 -3.58 -15.41
C ARG A 151 -3.06 -4.14 -16.36
N GLY A 152 -4.11 -4.75 -15.81
CA GLY A 152 -5.19 -5.32 -16.61
C GLY A 152 -6.08 -4.28 -17.31
N ASP A 153 -5.97 -3.00 -16.94
CA ASP A 153 -6.63 -1.87 -17.61
C ASP A 153 -5.88 -1.41 -18.89
N GLY A 154 -4.76 -2.07 -19.23
CA GLY A 154 -3.92 -1.75 -20.39
C GLY A 154 -2.98 -0.57 -20.17
N LEU A 155 -2.98 0.03 -18.98
CA LEU A 155 -2.04 1.07 -18.59
C LEU A 155 -0.77 0.46 -17.98
N VAL A 156 0.32 1.20 -18.03
CA VAL A 156 1.61 0.82 -17.47
C VAL A 156 1.96 1.76 -16.34
N GLU A 157 2.30 1.17 -15.20
CA GLU A 157 2.78 1.87 -14.03
C GLU A 157 4.29 1.76 -13.96
N CYS A 158 4.98 2.91 -13.98
CA CYS A 158 6.42 3.03 -13.98
C CYS A 158 6.88 3.66 -12.66
N TRP A 159 7.96 3.15 -12.07
CA TRP A 159 8.56 3.70 -10.85
C TRP A 159 10.07 3.71 -10.95
N ILE A 160 10.70 4.80 -10.53
CA ILE A 160 12.16 4.97 -10.55
C ILE A 160 12.62 5.72 -9.29
N ARG A 161 13.81 5.37 -8.77
CA ARG A 161 14.49 6.22 -7.78
C ARG A 161 15.14 7.41 -8.48
N GLY A 162 14.76 8.61 -8.08
CA GLY A 162 15.22 9.86 -8.69
C GLY A 162 14.25 10.42 -9.73
N ASN A 163 14.80 10.98 -10.81
CA ASN A 163 14.03 11.74 -11.80
C ASN A 163 13.19 10.83 -12.69
N LEU A 164 11.87 11.08 -12.69
CA LEU A 164 10.93 10.39 -13.57
C LEU A 164 11.05 10.97 -15.00
N PRO A 165 11.50 10.19 -16.00
CA PRO A 165 11.57 10.65 -17.38
C PRO A 165 10.17 10.94 -17.92
N ARG A 166 10.05 11.88 -18.86
CA ARG A 166 8.75 12.29 -19.41
C ARG A 166 8.40 11.47 -20.68
N PRO A 167 7.25 10.78 -20.72
CA PRO A 167 6.68 10.20 -21.94
C PRO A 167 6.42 11.25 -23.02
N THR A 168 6.30 10.84 -24.29
CA THR A 168 6.05 11.77 -25.40
C THR A 168 4.73 12.50 -25.25
N GLN A 169 3.68 11.79 -24.83
CA GLN A 169 2.34 12.33 -24.59
C GLN A 169 2.13 12.80 -23.15
N GLY A 170 3.12 12.57 -22.27
CA GLY A 170 3.05 12.89 -20.85
C GLY A 170 2.51 11.76 -19.97
N TRP A 171 2.47 12.01 -18.67
CA TRP A 171 1.94 11.09 -17.67
C TRP A 171 0.43 11.31 -17.46
N LEU A 172 -0.35 10.24 -17.40
CA LEU A 172 -1.76 10.28 -16.99
C LEU A 172 -1.90 10.62 -15.50
N GLU A 173 -0.97 10.11 -14.70
CA GLU A 173 -0.86 10.37 -13.26
C GLU A 173 0.62 10.38 -12.88
N ILE A 174 1.00 11.26 -11.95
CA ILE A 174 2.33 11.29 -11.34
C ILE A 174 2.16 11.03 -9.84
N MET A 175 2.98 10.12 -9.33
CA MET A 175 2.96 9.68 -7.93
C MET A 175 4.36 9.85 -7.35
N GLN A 176 4.43 10.03 -6.03
CA GLN A 176 5.71 10.05 -5.32
C GLN A 176 5.53 9.39 -3.96
N GLY A 177 6.51 8.59 -3.56
CA GLY A 177 6.49 7.91 -2.28
C GLY A 177 7.86 7.44 -1.83
N GLU A 178 7.95 7.14 -0.55
CA GLU A 178 9.15 6.69 0.12
C GLU A 178 9.03 5.19 0.37
N HIS A 179 10.01 4.44 -0.12
CA HIS A 179 10.03 2.98 -0.06
C HIS A 179 11.45 2.46 0.20
N PRO A 180 11.60 1.17 0.57
CA PRO A 180 12.93 0.57 0.69
C PRO A 180 13.78 0.78 -0.56
N PHE A 181 15.10 0.77 -0.37
CA PHE A 181 16.03 0.91 -1.48
C PHE A 181 15.93 -0.27 -2.45
N ASN A 182 15.68 -1.47 -1.94
CA ASN A 182 15.51 -2.68 -2.75
C ASN A 182 14.10 -2.72 -3.40
N PRO A 183 13.98 -2.74 -4.74
CA PRO A 183 12.70 -2.84 -5.45
C PRO A 183 11.81 -4.01 -5.01
N GLU A 184 12.39 -5.15 -4.65
CA GLU A 184 11.62 -6.34 -4.27
C GLU A 184 10.85 -6.15 -2.95
N GLU A 185 11.36 -5.27 -2.09
CA GLU A 185 10.75 -4.94 -0.80
C GLU A 185 9.66 -3.86 -0.90
N VAL A 186 9.50 -3.24 -2.08
CA VAL A 186 8.47 -2.22 -2.32
C VAL A 186 7.07 -2.85 -2.54
N SER A 187 7.03 -4.17 -2.77
CA SER A 187 5.79 -4.92 -3.01
C SER A 187 4.78 -4.82 -1.86
N ALA A 188 3.49 -4.99 -2.20
CA ALA A 188 2.42 -5.01 -1.21
C ALA A 188 2.57 -6.17 -0.20
N ASP A 189 3.21 -7.28 -0.59
CA ASP A 189 3.47 -8.42 0.29
C ASP A 189 4.20 -7.98 1.57
N LYS A 190 5.24 -7.14 1.43
CA LYS A 190 6.02 -6.67 2.58
C LYS A 190 5.14 -5.90 3.57
N ALA A 191 4.28 -5.02 3.06
CA ALA A 191 3.37 -4.25 3.89
C ALA A 191 2.32 -5.15 4.58
N ILE A 192 1.82 -6.19 3.90
CA ILE A 192 0.89 -7.17 4.48
C ILE A 192 1.57 -7.90 5.64
N THR A 193 2.75 -8.50 5.40
CA THR A 193 3.49 -9.25 6.40
C THR A 193 3.78 -8.40 7.64
N GLU A 194 4.26 -7.17 7.45
CA GLU A 194 4.52 -6.25 8.58
C GLU A 194 3.25 -5.93 9.40
N GLY A 195 2.11 -5.76 8.73
CA GLY A 195 0.83 -5.51 9.38
C GLY A 195 0.38 -6.70 10.23
N GLU A 196 0.48 -7.90 9.69
CA GLU A 196 0.16 -9.13 10.41
C GLU A 196 1.11 -9.37 11.58
N ASP A 197 2.40 -9.11 11.42
CA ASP A 197 3.39 -9.32 12.49
C ASP A 197 3.18 -8.35 13.66
N LEU A 198 2.80 -7.09 13.39
CA LEU A 198 2.37 -6.16 14.43
C LEU A 198 1.16 -6.70 15.21
N ALA A 199 0.18 -7.29 14.52
CA ALA A 199 -0.98 -7.90 15.16
C ALA A 199 -0.60 -9.12 16.02
N LYS A 200 0.25 -10.02 15.50
CA LYS A 200 0.74 -11.20 16.21
C LYS A 200 1.49 -10.82 17.48
N ASN A 201 2.40 -9.84 17.38
CA ASN A 201 3.17 -9.36 18.53
C ASN A 201 2.26 -8.78 19.62
N LEU A 202 1.26 -7.99 19.24
CA LEU A 202 0.28 -7.48 20.20
C LEU A 202 -0.48 -8.61 20.90
N ILE A 203 -0.97 -9.61 20.15
CA ILE A 203 -1.70 -10.75 20.73
C ILE A 203 -0.80 -11.52 21.71
N HIS A 204 0.46 -11.72 21.35
CA HIS A 204 1.42 -12.38 22.22
C HIS A 204 1.59 -11.61 23.54
N SER A 205 1.86 -10.30 23.48
CA SER A 205 1.97 -9.45 24.67
C SER A 205 0.70 -9.41 25.50
N LEU A 206 -0.49 -9.46 24.89
CA LEU A 206 -1.75 -9.50 25.64
C LEU A 206 -1.96 -10.81 26.40
N ARG A 207 -1.41 -11.93 25.92
CA ARG A 207 -1.49 -13.25 26.58
C ARG A 207 -0.49 -13.40 27.74
N GLU A 208 0.64 -12.70 27.69
CA GLU A 208 1.64 -12.74 28.77
C GLU A 208 1.22 -11.93 30.01
N VAL A 209 0.31 -10.97 29.84
CA VAL A 209 -0.17 -10.07 30.90
C VAL A 209 -1.52 -10.51 31.47
N SER A 210 -2.15 -11.56 30.90
CA SER A 210 -3.42 -12.15 31.33
C SER A 210 -3.23 -13.40 32.17
#